data_AF-A0A6J1VZT0-F1
#
_entry.id   AF-A0A6J1VZT0-F1
#
_cell.length_a   1.000
_cell.length_b   1.000
_cell.length_c   1.000
_cell.angle_alpha   90.00
_cell.angle_beta   90.00
_cell.angle_gamma   90.00
#
_symmetry.space_group_name_H-M   'P 1'
#
loop_
_entity.id
_entity.type
_entity.pdbx_description
1 polymer ?
#
loop_
_entity_poly.entity_id
_entity_poly.type
_entity_poly.pdbx_seq_one_letter_code
_entity_poly.pdbx_strand_id
1 'polypeptide(L)'
;FNSLEQLCINFTNEKLQQFFNHHMFVLEQEEYKKEGIEWEFIDFGMDLAACIELIEKPMGIFSILEEECMFPKATDTSFKNKLYDQHLGKSNNFQKPKPAKGKAEAHFSLVHYAGTVDYNIGGWLDKNKDPLNETVVGLYQKSSMKTLALLFVDRPAEEGKKAAKKKGSSFQTVSALFRENLNKLMSNLRSTHPHFVRCLIPNETKTPGAMEHELVLHQLRCNGVLEGIRICRKGFPSRIVYADFKQRYKVLNASAIPEGQFIDSKKASEKLLGSIDVDHTQYKFGHTKVFFKAGLLGLLEEMRDDKLAQLITRTQAMCRGFLARSEFQKMMERRESIFTIQYNVRSFMNVKHWPWMKLYFKIKPLLKSAESEKEMANMKEEFEKTKENLAKAEAKVKELEEKMVSLMQEKNDLQLQVQA
;
A
#
# COMPACT_ATOMS: atom_id res chain seq x y z
N PHE A 1 7.74 15.20 -33.18
CA PHE A 1 8.88 16.06 -32.87
C PHE A 1 9.24 15.80 -31.41
N ASN A 2 10.41 15.22 -31.13
CA ASN A 2 10.77 14.82 -29.76
C ASN A 2 11.85 15.76 -29.23
N SER A 3 11.55 16.47 -28.15
CA SER A 3 12.46 17.43 -27.50
C SER A 3 12.78 16.99 -26.06
N LEU A 4 13.37 17.86 -25.25
CA LEU A 4 13.85 17.55 -23.89
C LEU A 4 12.74 16.96 -23.00
N GLU A 5 11.51 17.48 -23.13
CA GLU A 5 10.35 17.02 -22.37
C GLU A 5 10.05 15.55 -22.66
N GLN A 6 10.09 15.15 -23.94
CA GLN A 6 9.88 13.77 -24.34
C GLN A 6 11.01 12.86 -23.87
N LEU A 7 12.25 13.36 -23.79
CA LEU A 7 13.38 12.60 -23.24
C LEU A 7 13.15 12.30 -21.76
N CYS A 8 12.72 13.28 -20.96
CA CYS A 8 12.41 13.09 -19.53
C CYS A 8 11.27 12.08 -19.32
N ILE A 9 10.23 12.15 -20.14
CA ILE A 9 9.11 11.20 -20.12
C ILE A 9 9.60 9.78 -20.46
N ASN A 10 10.35 9.63 -21.56
CA ASN A 10 10.86 8.33 -21.99
C ASN A 10 11.86 7.74 -21.00
N PHE A 11 12.70 8.57 -20.38
CA PHE A 11 13.62 8.15 -19.32
C PHE A 11 12.88 7.62 -18.09
N THR A 12 11.77 8.25 -17.70
CA THR A 12 10.90 7.74 -16.63
C THR A 12 10.32 6.38 -16.99
N ASN A 13 9.84 6.23 -18.22
CA ASN A 13 9.31 4.95 -18.72
C ASN A 13 10.39 3.86 -18.72
N GLU A 14 11.63 4.18 -19.09
CA GLU A 14 12.78 3.27 -19.04
C GLU A 14 13.05 2.80 -17.61
N LYS A 15 13.06 3.72 -16.63
CA LYS A 15 13.24 3.39 -15.20
C LYS A 15 12.09 2.54 -14.65
N LEU A 16 10.85 2.84 -15.01
CA LEU A 16 9.69 2.05 -14.60
C LEU A 16 9.70 0.65 -15.21
N GLN A 17 10.12 0.51 -16.47
CA GLN A 17 10.30 -0.80 -17.10
C GLN A 17 11.42 -1.59 -16.43
N GLN A 18 12.56 -0.96 -16.11
CA GLN A 18 13.64 -1.61 -15.38
C GLN A 18 13.20 -2.02 -13.97
N PHE A 19 12.40 -1.19 -13.29
CA PHE A 19 11.83 -1.54 -12.00
C PHE A 19 10.91 -2.76 -12.09
N PHE A 20 10.08 -2.85 -13.14
CA PHE A 20 9.30 -4.06 -13.42
C PHE A 20 10.19 -5.27 -13.68
N ASN A 21 11.21 -5.16 -14.54
CA ASN A 21 12.13 -6.26 -14.85
C ASN A 21 12.83 -6.75 -13.59
N HIS A 22 13.33 -5.83 -12.76
CA HIS A 22 13.97 -6.16 -11.49
C HIS A 22 13.00 -6.83 -10.50
N HIS A 23 11.78 -6.31 -10.36
CA HIS A 23 10.82 -6.85 -9.40
C HIS A 23 10.25 -8.20 -9.81
N MET A 24 9.87 -8.35 -11.08
CA MET A 24 9.28 -9.59 -11.59
C MET A 24 10.31 -10.69 -11.83
N PHE A 25 11.54 -10.35 -12.22
CA PHE A 25 12.51 -11.35 -12.69
C PHE A 25 13.63 -11.58 -11.70
N VAL A 26 14.16 -10.53 -11.06
CA VAL A 26 15.34 -10.67 -10.20
C VAL A 26 14.92 -10.95 -8.77
N LEU A 27 14.10 -10.08 -8.17
CA LEU A 27 13.71 -10.22 -6.76
C LEU A 27 12.93 -11.50 -6.47
N GLU A 28 12.11 -11.96 -7.42
CA GLU A 28 11.35 -13.21 -7.26
C GLU A 28 12.29 -14.44 -7.21
N GLN A 29 13.30 -14.48 -8.09
CA GLN A 29 14.28 -15.56 -8.12
C GLN A 29 15.26 -15.50 -6.94
N GLU A 30 15.63 -14.29 -6.49
CA GLU A 30 16.42 -14.09 -5.29
C GLU A 30 15.70 -14.60 -4.04
N GLU A 31 14.38 -14.39 -3.93
CA GLU A 31 13.59 -14.95 -2.84
C GLU A 31 13.58 -16.48 -2.90
N TYR A 32 13.41 -17.10 -4.07
CA TYR A 32 13.45 -18.57 -4.20
C TYR A 32 14.80 -19.14 -3.77
N LYS A 33 15.89 -18.48 -4.16
CA LYS A 33 17.24 -18.86 -3.73
C LYS A 33 17.42 -18.72 -2.23
N LYS A 34 16.93 -17.62 -1.64
CA LYS A 34 16.99 -17.36 -0.20
C LYS A 34 16.18 -18.38 0.61
N GLU A 35 15.05 -18.81 0.06
CA GLU A 35 14.16 -19.80 0.67
C GLU A 35 14.56 -21.25 0.36
N GLY A 36 15.65 -21.47 -0.38
CA GLY A 36 16.18 -22.80 -0.67
C GLY A 36 15.27 -23.65 -1.56
N ILE A 37 14.45 -23.01 -2.39
CA ILE A 37 13.61 -23.71 -3.36
C ILE A 37 14.49 -24.15 -4.53
N GLU A 38 14.35 -25.40 -4.95
CA GLU A 38 14.98 -25.89 -6.17
C GLU A 38 14.43 -25.13 -7.38
N TRP A 39 15.22 -24.17 -7.85
CA TRP A 39 14.87 -23.27 -8.95
C TRP A 39 16.10 -23.06 -9.84
N GLU A 40 15.95 -23.35 -11.12
CA GLU A 40 16.96 -23.03 -12.12
C GLU A 40 16.86 -21.54 -12.46
N PHE A 41 17.95 -20.79 -12.24
CA PHE A 41 17.95 -19.36 -12.54
C PHE A 41 17.77 -19.15 -14.04
N ILE A 42 16.74 -18.40 -14.41
CA ILE A 42 16.46 -18.06 -15.80
C ILE A 42 16.86 -16.60 -16.00
N ASP A 43 17.94 -16.39 -16.74
CA ASP A 43 18.31 -15.06 -17.21
C ASP A 43 17.49 -14.71 -18.46
N PHE A 44 16.80 -13.57 -18.41
CA PHE A 44 15.98 -13.08 -19.52
C PHE A 44 16.67 -11.98 -20.33
N GLY A 45 17.88 -11.54 -19.94
CA GLY A 45 18.67 -10.57 -20.70
C GLY A 45 18.00 -9.21 -20.92
N MET A 46 16.93 -8.92 -20.17
CA MET A 46 16.16 -7.67 -20.26
C MET A 46 16.71 -6.60 -19.32
N ASP A 47 18.01 -6.32 -19.44
CA ASP A 47 18.65 -5.27 -18.65
C ASP A 47 18.67 -3.94 -19.41
N LEU A 48 17.87 -2.98 -18.93
CA LEU A 48 17.79 -1.62 -19.48
C LEU A 48 18.80 -0.69 -18.81
N ALA A 49 19.65 -1.19 -17.90
CA ALA A 49 20.68 -0.41 -17.22
C ALA A 49 21.54 0.36 -18.23
N ALA A 50 21.95 -0.25 -19.35
CA ALA A 50 22.78 0.44 -20.35
C ALA A 50 22.15 1.73 -20.89
N CYS A 51 20.83 1.74 -21.13
CA CYS A 51 20.12 2.94 -21.59
C CYS A 51 19.92 3.97 -20.47
N ILE A 52 19.59 3.51 -19.26
CA ILE A 52 19.39 4.38 -18.10
C ILE A 52 20.70 5.07 -17.71
N GLU A 53 21.79 4.32 -17.70
CA GLU A 53 23.14 4.81 -17.40
C GLU A 53 23.61 5.83 -18.43
N LEU A 54 23.34 5.58 -19.72
CA LEU A 54 23.65 6.54 -20.79
C LEU A 54 23.01 7.93 -20.54
N ILE A 55 21.82 7.97 -19.94
CA ILE A 55 21.10 9.22 -19.67
C ILE A 55 21.53 9.84 -18.33
N GLU A 56 21.66 9.03 -17.27
CA GLU A 56 21.78 9.51 -15.89
C GLU A 56 23.19 9.56 -15.31
N LYS A 57 24.06 8.62 -15.69
CA LYS A 57 25.38 8.49 -15.03
C LYS A 57 26.26 9.72 -15.31
N PRO A 58 27.33 9.92 -14.51
CA PRO A 58 28.36 10.91 -14.83
C PRO A 58 28.84 10.74 -16.28
N MET A 59 29.02 11.84 -17.00
CA MET A 59 29.30 11.85 -18.45
C MET A 59 28.16 11.30 -19.34
N GLY A 60 26.95 11.12 -18.80
CA GLY A 60 25.74 10.82 -19.56
C GLY A 60 25.06 12.07 -20.11
N ILE A 61 23.92 11.89 -20.78
CA ILE A 61 23.22 12.97 -21.51
C ILE A 61 22.85 14.13 -20.58
N PHE A 62 22.30 13.87 -19.39
CA PHE A 62 21.94 14.95 -18.46
C PHE A 62 23.15 15.66 -17.89
N SER A 63 24.24 14.94 -17.59
CA SER A 63 25.49 15.53 -17.09
C SER A 63 26.11 16.48 -18.12
N ILE A 64 26.18 16.07 -19.38
CA ILE A 64 26.73 16.89 -20.46
C ILE A 64 25.83 18.11 -20.73
N LEU A 65 24.51 17.94 -20.63
CA LEU A 65 23.55 19.03 -20.78
C LEU A 65 23.69 20.07 -19.65
N GLU A 66 23.86 19.60 -18.42
CA GLU A 66 24.12 20.44 -17.24
C GLU A 66 25.40 21.26 -17.39
N GLU A 67 26.49 20.63 -17.82
CA GLU A 67 27.75 21.30 -18.07
C GLU A 67 27.64 22.36 -19.18
N GLU A 68 27.05 22.02 -20.34
CA GLU A 68 26.86 22.96 -21.45
C GLU A 68 25.95 24.14 -21.08
N CYS A 69 24.98 23.96 -20.17
CA CYS A 69 24.16 25.07 -19.70
C CYS A 69 24.97 26.13 -18.92
N MET A 70 26.09 25.75 -18.30
CA MET A 70 26.95 26.67 -17.55
C MET A 70 27.90 27.48 -18.44
N PHE A 71 28.14 27.05 -19.68
CA PHE A 71 29.07 27.71 -20.60
C PHE A 71 28.36 28.82 -21.42
N PRO A 72 28.78 30.10 -21.32
CA PRO A 72 28.08 31.21 -21.99
C PRO A 72 28.05 31.16 -23.52
N LYS A 73 28.98 30.43 -24.14
CA LYS A 73 29.11 30.28 -25.61
C LYS A 73 28.66 28.90 -26.11
N ALA A 74 28.13 28.05 -25.23
CA ALA A 74 27.58 26.77 -25.65
C ALA A 74 26.32 26.99 -26.49
N THR A 75 26.14 26.12 -27.47
CA THR A 75 25.00 26.09 -28.38
C THR A 75 24.47 24.65 -28.42
N ASP A 76 23.25 24.45 -28.88
CA ASP A 76 22.73 23.08 -29.04
C ASP A 76 23.64 22.25 -29.97
N THR A 77 24.30 22.88 -30.94
CA THR A 77 25.29 22.23 -31.81
C THR A 77 26.56 21.79 -31.06
N SER A 78 27.08 22.58 -30.11
CA SER A 78 28.23 22.15 -29.29
C SER A 78 27.85 20.99 -28.37
N PHE A 79 26.64 21.02 -27.80
CA PHE A 79 26.08 19.92 -27.04
C PHE A 79 25.99 18.63 -27.89
N LYS A 80 25.48 18.72 -29.13
CA LYS A 80 25.45 17.59 -30.07
C LYS A 80 26.82 16.97 -30.27
N ASN A 81 27.83 17.79 -30.57
CA ASN A 81 29.16 17.31 -30.90
C ASN A 81 29.77 16.57 -29.70
N LYS A 82 29.63 17.12 -28.48
CA LYS A 82 30.05 16.44 -27.24
C LYS A 82 29.34 15.11 -27.03
N LEU A 83 28.03 15.02 -27.25
CA LEU A 83 27.30 13.75 -27.17
C LEU A 83 27.83 12.72 -28.16
N TYR A 84 28.13 13.14 -29.38
CA TYR A 84 28.68 12.27 -30.43
C TYR A 84 30.07 11.78 -30.05
N ASP A 85 30.97 12.66 -29.63
CA ASP A 85 32.34 12.30 -29.24
C ASP A 85 32.37 11.34 -28.02
N GLN A 86 31.42 11.54 -27.09
CA GLN A 86 31.35 10.74 -25.89
C GLN A 86 30.72 9.36 -26.14
N HIS A 87 29.61 9.27 -26.88
CA HIS A 87 28.78 8.05 -26.91
C HIS A 87 28.75 7.32 -28.25
N LEU A 88 29.01 8.00 -29.37
CA LEU A 88 28.93 7.36 -30.68
C LEU A 88 30.00 6.26 -30.82
N GLY A 89 29.57 5.05 -31.14
CA GLY A 89 30.45 3.88 -31.28
C GLY A 89 30.90 3.26 -29.95
N LYS A 90 30.64 3.91 -28.80
CA LYS A 90 30.91 3.36 -27.46
C LYS A 90 29.66 2.78 -26.80
N SER A 91 28.48 3.33 -27.10
CA SER A 91 27.20 2.89 -26.53
C SER A 91 26.25 2.42 -27.63
N ASN A 92 25.82 1.16 -27.58
CA ASN A 92 24.91 0.57 -28.58
C ASN A 92 23.54 1.27 -28.65
N ASN A 93 23.11 1.86 -27.53
CA ASN A 93 21.84 2.58 -27.41
C ASN A 93 21.88 3.98 -28.05
N PHE A 94 23.06 4.51 -28.41
CA PHE A 94 23.20 5.83 -29.04
C PHE A 94 23.50 5.69 -30.53
N GLN A 95 22.61 6.21 -31.39
CA GLN A 95 22.69 6.04 -32.84
C GLN A 95 22.59 7.36 -33.59
N LYS A 96 23.11 7.37 -34.82
CA LYS A 96 22.85 8.45 -35.77
C LYS A 96 21.41 8.34 -36.31
N PRO A 97 20.71 9.46 -36.48
CA PRO A 97 19.36 9.46 -37.01
C PRO A 97 19.37 9.02 -38.47
N LYS A 98 18.39 8.18 -38.83
CA LYS A 98 18.21 7.74 -40.22
C LYS A 98 17.51 8.86 -40.99
N PRO A 99 18.06 9.33 -42.14
CA PRO A 99 17.42 10.37 -42.92
C PRO A 99 16.08 9.84 -43.48
N ALA A 100 14.97 10.45 -43.09
CA ALA A 100 13.63 10.11 -43.55
C ALA A 100 13.03 11.30 -44.32
N LYS A 101 12.61 11.07 -45.58
CA LYS A 101 11.96 12.10 -46.41
C LYS A 101 10.71 12.64 -45.70
N GLY A 102 10.65 13.97 -45.49
CA GLY A 102 9.48 14.67 -44.96
C GLY A 102 9.39 14.79 -43.43
N LYS A 103 10.39 14.30 -42.66
CA LYS A 103 10.48 14.53 -41.21
C LYS A 103 11.52 15.62 -40.90
N ALA A 104 11.28 16.42 -39.86
CA ALA A 104 12.25 17.39 -39.36
C ALA A 104 13.57 16.70 -39.01
N GLU A 105 14.70 17.31 -39.37
CA GLU A 105 16.03 16.72 -39.09
C GLU A 105 16.20 16.48 -37.59
N ALA A 106 16.36 15.21 -37.23
CA ALA A 106 16.73 14.80 -35.89
C ALA A 106 18.25 14.93 -35.72
N HIS A 107 18.68 15.17 -34.49
CA HIS A 107 20.08 15.41 -34.18
C HIS A 107 20.78 14.18 -33.62
N PHE A 108 20.06 13.28 -32.94
CA PHE A 108 20.51 11.96 -32.52
C PHE A 108 19.33 11.01 -32.30
N SER A 109 19.59 9.71 -32.20
CA SER A 109 18.57 8.70 -31.90
C SER A 109 18.97 7.87 -30.70
N LEU A 110 18.00 7.56 -29.83
CA LEU A 110 18.19 6.62 -28.72
C LEU A 110 17.37 5.37 -28.95
N VAL A 111 17.98 4.22 -28.68
CA VAL A 111 17.30 2.93 -28.63
C VAL A 111 16.77 2.72 -27.22
N HIS A 112 15.47 2.96 -27.06
CA HIS A 112 14.70 2.65 -25.85
C HIS A 112 14.15 1.22 -25.92
N TYR A 113 13.67 0.69 -24.79
CA TYR A 113 13.07 -0.65 -24.74
C TYR A 113 11.89 -0.84 -25.72
N ALA A 114 11.10 0.22 -25.97
CA ALA A 114 9.93 0.20 -26.84
C ALA A 114 10.23 0.49 -28.32
N GLY A 115 11.46 0.94 -28.62
CA GLY A 115 11.86 1.30 -29.98
C GLY A 115 12.86 2.45 -30.05
N THR A 116 13.31 2.76 -31.26
CA THR A 116 14.23 3.88 -31.50
C THR A 116 13.48 5.19 -31.60
N VAL A 117 13.91 6.20 -30.84
CA VAL A 117 13.32 7.54 -30.83
C VAL A 117 14.34 8.56 -31.32
N ASP A 118 13.93 9.33 -32.33
CA ASP A 118 14.72 10.41 -32.91
C ASP A 118 14.47 11.73 -32.16
N TYR A 119 15.52 12.32 -31.58
CA TYR A 119 15.43 13.55 -30.79
C TYR A 119 15.96 14.77 -31.54
N ASN A 120 15.30 15.91 -31.35
CA ASN A 120 15.73 17.22 -31.83
C ASN A 120 16.15 18.08 -30.64
N ILE A 121 17.39 18.55 -30.68
CA ILE A 121 18.04 19.30 -29.59
C ILE A 121 17.79 20.80 -29.62
N GLY A 122 17.08 21.32 -30.62
CA GLY A 122 16.82 22.75 -30.74
C GLY A 122 16.14 23.31 -29.48
N GLY A 123 16.78 24.32 -28.88
CA GLY A 123 16.36 24.97 -27.65
C GLY A 123 16.55 24.14 -26.39
N TRP A 124 17.33 23.05 -26.40
CA TRP A 124 17.52 22.22 -25.19
C TRP A 124 18.26 22.97 -24.08
N LEU A 125 19.28 23.75 -24.43
CA LEU A 125 19.99 24.56 -23.44
C LEU A 125 19.04 25.57 -22.79
N ASP A 126 18.23 26.29 -23.57
CA ASP A 126 17.28 27.26 -23.02
C ASP A 126 16.19 26.59 -22.19
N LYS A 127 15.62 25.46 -22.66
CA LYS A 127 14.64 24.69 -21.90
C LYS A 127 15.17 24.15 -20.58
N ASN A 128 16.45 23.76 -20.54
CA ASN A 128 17.05 23.22 -19.33
C ASN A 128 17.48 24.31 -18.34
N LYS A 129 17.82 25.51 -18.85
CA LYS A 129 18.10 26.71 -18.05
C LYS A 129 16.83 27.33 -17.46
N ASP A 130 15.70 27.18 -18.15
CA ASP A 130 14.41 27.80 -17.84
C ASP A 130 14.54 29.31 -17.51
N PRO A 131 15.10 30.12 -18.43
CA PRO A 131 15.43 31.51 -18.14
C PRO A 131 14.15 32.35 -18.00
N LEU A 132 13.83 32.73 -16.76
CA LEU A 132 12.80 33.73 -16.48
C LEU A 132 13.42 35.13 -16.40
N ASN A 133 12.69 36.14 -16.88
CA ASN A 133 13.12 37.52 -16.72
C ASN A 133 13.00 37.93 -15.24
N GLU A 134 14.13 38.09 -14.57
CA GLU A 134 14.21 38.44 -13.14
C GLU A 134 13.45 39.72 -12.79
N THR A 135 13.38 40.69 -13.71
CA THR A 135 12.66 41.95 -13.48
C THR A 135 11.15 41.72 -13.41
N VAL A 136 10.63 40.84 -14.28
CA VAL A 136 9.22 40.46 -14.31
C VAL A 136 8.86 39.61 -13.08
N VAL A 137 9.72 38.65 -12.73
CA VAL A 137 9.54 37.83 -11.50
C VAL A 137 9.51 38.72 -10.27
N GLY A 138 10.45 39.66 -10.13
CA GLY A 138 10.49 40.61 -9.02
C GLY A 138 9.27 41.53 -8.94
N LEU A 139 8.67 41.89 -10.08
CA LEU A 139 7.40 42.64 -10.12
C LEU A 139 6.24 41.79 -9.61
N TYR A 140 6.14 40.53 -10.05
CA TYR A 140 5.06 39.62 -9.64
C TYR A 140 5.13 39.25 -8.15
N GLN A 141 6.34 39.08 -7.61
CA GLN A 141 6.57 38.90 -6.17
C GLN A 141 6.04 40.07 -5.32
N LYS A 142 6.05 41.28 -5.86
CA LYS A 142 5.58 42.51 -5.20
C LYS A 142 4.16 42.94 -5.63
N SER A 143 3.44 42.06 -6.32
CA SER A 143 2.10 42.40 -6.81
C SER A 143 1.13 42.70 -5.66
N SER A 144 0.23 43.66 -5.87
CA SER A 144 -0.89 43.95 -4.97
C SER A 144 -1.92 42.83 -4.92
N MET A 145 -1.95 41.96 -5.94
CA MET A 145 -2.78 40.75 -5.95
C MET A 145 -2.11 39.65 -5.12
N LYS A 146 -2.65 39.38 -3.93
CA LYS A 146 -2.12 38.37 -3.00
C LYS A 146 -1.89 37.01 -3.66
N THR A 147 -2.82 36.54 -4.49
CA THR A 147 -2.68 35.27 -5.21
C THR A 147 -1.49 35.27 -6.16
N LEU A 148 -1.28 36.37 -6.90
CA LEU A 148 -0.14 36.48 -7.82
C LEU A 148 1.18 36.54 -7.05
N ALA A 149 1.23 37.32 -5.98
CA ALA A 149 2.41 37.37 -5.11
C ALA A 149 2.75 35.98 -4.55
N LEU A 150 1.74 35.24 -4.04
CA LEU A 150 1.91 33.88 -3.50
C LEU A 150 2.45 32.87 -4.51
N LEU A 151 2.08 32.95 -5.79
CA LEU A 151 2.56 32.04 -6.83
C LEU A 151 4.05 32.22 -7.16
N PHE A 152 4.58 33.43 -6.96
CA PHE A 152 5.96 33.79 -7.27
C PHE A 152 6.87 33.93 -6.04
N VAL A 153 6.37 33.63 -4.83
CA VAL A 153 7.22 33.54 -3.64
C VAL A 153 8.29 32.46 -3.86
N ASP A 154 9.56 32.83 -3.65
CA ASP A 154 10.64 31.85 -3.51
C ASP A 154 10.28 30.94 -2.34
N ARG A 155 9.74 29.75 -2.61
CA ARG A 155 9.52 28.77 -1.53
C ARG A 155 10.90 28.48 -0.95
N PRO A 156 11.12 28.64 0.36
CA PRO A 156 12.29 28.02 0.96
C PRO A 156 12.21 26.53 0.63
N ALA A 157 13.32 25.97 0.13
CA ALA A 157 13.50 24.52 0.13
C ALA A 157 13.07 24.02 1.51
N GLU A 158 12.22 22.98 1.53
CA GLU A 158 11.50 22.46 2.69
C GLU A 158 12.13 22.77 4.05
N GLU A 159 11.31 23.25 4.98
CA GLU A 159 11.66 23.60 6.35
C GLU A 159 12.52 22.49 7.01
N GLY A 160 13.83 22.75 7.10
CA GLY A 160 14.77 21.83 7.74
C GLY A 160 16.25 22.18 7.52
N LYS A 161 16.62 22.80 6.41
CA LYS A 161 18.01 23.24 6.20
C LYS A 161 18.14 24.75 6.29
N LYS A 162 18.56 25.24 7.47
CA LYS A 162 19.30 26.50 7.59
C LYS A 162 20.66 26.36 6.88
N ALA A 163 20.65 26.15 5.58
CA ALA A 163 21.78 26.51 4.75
C ALA A 163 21.79 28.04 4.71
N ALA A 164 22.82 28.63 5.30
CA ALA A 164 23.13 30.03 5.12
C ALA A 164 22.91 30.41 3.66
N LYS A 165 22.15 31.48 3.43
CA LYS A 165 21.82 32.05 2.12
C LYS A 165 23.13 32.35 1.37
N LYS A 166 23.67 31.33 0.69
CA LYS A 166 24.83 31.46 -0.19
C LYS A 166 24.30 32.29 -1.35
N LYS A 167 24.70 33.56 -1.41
CA LYS A 167 24.55 34.39 -2.61
C LYS A 167 25.17 33.60 -3.76
N GLY A 168 24.33 33.10 -4.66
CA GLY A 168 24.66 32.03 -5.59
C GLY A 168 23.82 30.81 -5.30
N SER A 169 22.53 30.88 -5.67
CA SER A 169 21.79 29.68 -6.04
C SER A 169 22.72 28.88 -6.96
N SER A 170 23.14 27.69 -6.57
CA SER A 170 23.79 26.80 -7.54
C SER A 170 22.80 26.71 -8.70
N PHE A 171 23.22 27.10 -9.90
CA PHE A 171 22.38 27.09 -11.08
C PHE A 171 21.84 25.66 -11.28
N GLN A 172 20.68 25.37 -10.70
CA GLN A 172 20.09 24.05 -10.70
C GLN A 172 19.22 23.99 -11.94
N THR A 173 19.65 23.21 -12.91
CA THR A 173 18.92 23.01 -14.14
C THR A 173 17.65 22.19 -13.90
N VAL A 174 16.71 22.27 -14.85
CA VAL A 174 15.48 21.46 -14.84
C VAL A 174 15.81 19.97 -14.80
N SER A 175 16.83 19.52 -15.56
CA SER A 175 17.29 18.12 -15.57
C SER A 175 17.76 17.63 -14.21
N ALA A 176 18.49 18.46 -13.46
CA ALA A 176 19.03 18.10 -12.15
C ALA A 176 17.90 17.94 -11.11
N LEU A 177 16.98 18.90 -11.06
CA LEU A 177 15.81 18.84 -10.20
C LEU A 177 14.91 17.64 -10.53
N PHE A 178 14.67 17.40 -11.82
CA PHE A 178 13.89 16.26 -12.29
C PHE A 178 14.53 14.93 -11.88
N ARG A 179 15.84 14.77 -12.06
CA ARG A 179 16.59 13.58 -11.66
C ARG A 179 16.52 13.32 -10.16
N GLU A 180 16.65 14.36 -9.34
CA GLU A 180 16.54 14.24 -7.88
C GLU A 180 15.14 13.74 -7.46
N ASN A 181 14.09 14.37 -8.00
CA ASN A 181 12.70 14.00 -7.72
C ASN A 181 12.39 12.57 -8.19
N LEU A 182 12.87 12.19 -9.37
CA LEU A 182 12.69 10.85 -9.90
C LEU A 182 13.41 9.81 -9.03
N ASN A 183 14.61 10.11 -8.52
CA ASN A 183 15.32 9.20 -7.62
C ASN A 183 14.64 9.02 -6.26
N LYS A 184 14.08 10.11 -5.70
CA LYS A 184 13.22 10.02 -4.51
C LYS A 184 11.99 9.15 -4.77
N LEU A 185 11.32 9.34 -5.91
CA LEU A 185 10.17 8.52 -6.31
C LEU A 185 10.56 7.05 -6.44
N MET A 186 11.66 6.73 -7.14
CA MET A 186 12.11 5.34 -7.29
C MET A 186 12.49 4.68 -5.97
N SER A 187 13.07 5.43 -5.02
CA SER A 187 13.35 4.95 -3.67
C SER A 187 12.06 4.58 -2.93
N ASN A 188 11.05 5.45 -3.00
CA ASN A 188 9.73 5.20 -2.39
C ASN A 188 9.02 4.01 -3.05
N LEU A 189 9.12 3.85 -4.36
CA LEU A 189 8.53 2.69 -5.05
C LEU A 189 9.19 1.38 -4.61
N ARG A 190 10.51 1.36 -4.43
CA ARG A 190 11.26 0.17 -3.97
C ARG A 190 10.95 -0.24 -2.54
N SER A 191 10.49 0.67 -1.68
CA SER A 191 10.11 0.34 -0.30
C SER A 191 8.68 -0.18 -0.16
N THR A 192 7.90 -0.16 -1.24
CA THR A 192 6.50 -0.63 -1.27
C THR A 192 6.36 -2.00 -1.91
N HIS A 193 5.17 -2.60 -1.84
CA HIS A 193 4.81 -3.80 -2.58
C HIS A 193 4.05 -3.41 -3.88
N PRO A 194 4.69 -3.43 -5.06
CA PRO A 194 4.08 -2.93 -6.28
C PRO A 194 3.11 -3.95 -6.90
N HIS A 195 1.99 -3.43 -7.39
CA HIS A 195 1.07 -4.16 -8.27
C HIS A 195 1.09 -3.51 -9.66
N PHE A 196 1.22 -4.31 -10.71
CA PHE A 196 1.42 -3.81 -12.08
C PHE A 196 0.16 -4.00 -12.94
N VAL A 197 -0.18 -2.96 -13.69
CA VAL A 197 -1.20 -3.00 -14.76
C VAL A 197 -0.53 -2.59 -16.07
N ARG A 198 -0.59 -3.47 -17.08
CA ARG A 198 0.01 -3.23 -18.41
C ARG A 198 -1.09 -2.90 -19.42
N CYS A 199 -1.18 -1.63 -19.80
CA CYS A 199 -2.09 -1.17 -20.83
C CYS A 199 -1.44 -1.32 -22.21
N LEU A 200 -2.19 -1.86 -23.18
CA LEU A 200 -1.74 -2.02 -24.57
C LEU A 200 -2.56 -1.11 -25.49
N ILE A 201 -1.89 -0.45 -26.43
CA ILE A 201 -2.54 0.38 -27.45
C ILE A 201 -3.05 -0.54 -28.56
N PRO A 202 -4.37 -0.56 -28.85
CA PRO A 202 -4.92 -1.48 -29.84
C PRO A 202 -4.72 -1.02 -31.28
N ASN A 203 -4.68 0.30 -31.55
CA ASN A 203 -4.46 0.88 -32.88
C ASN A 203 -3.99 2.34 -32.76
N GLU A 204 -3.31 2.85 -33.79
CA GLU A 204 -2.89 4.26 -33.87
C GLU A 204 -3.98 5.20 -34.39
N THR A 205 -5.00 4.67 -35.08
CA THR A 205 -6.10 5.45 -35.66
C THR A 205 -7.11 5.95 -34.62
N LYS A 206 -6.92 5.60 -33.35
CA LYS A 206 -7.80 5.93 -32.20
C LYS A 206 -9.24 5.47 -32.41
N THR A 207 -9.44 4.39 -33.15
CA THR A 207 -10.76 3.84 -33.47
C THR A 207 -11.15 2.80 -32.43
N PRO A 208 -12.27 2.94 -31.71
CA PRO A 208 -12.71 1.94 -30.73
C PRO A 208 -13.02 0.61 -31.42
N GLY A 209 -12.64 -0.51 -30.80
CA GLY A 209 -12.90 -1.87 -31.31
C GLY A 209 -11.99 -2.34 -32.45
N ALA A 210 -11.22 -1.46 -33.09
CA ALA A 210 -10.21 -1.84 -34.05
C ALA A 210 -8.93 -2.33 -33.34
N MET A 211 -8.30 -3.38 -33.86
CA MET A 211 -7.06 -3.94 -33.28
C MET A 211 -6.04 -4.26 -34.38
N GLU A 212 -4.86 -3.68 -34.25
CA GLU A 212 -3.72 -3.91 -35.12
C GLU A 212 -2.76 -4.92 -34.48
N HIS A 213 -2.70 -6.11 -35.07
CA HIS A 213 -2.01 -7.25 -34.49
C HIS A 213 -0.49 -7.04 -34.39
N GLU A 214 0.13 -6.42 -35.39
CA GLU A 214 1.57 -6.17 -35.40
C GLU A 214 1.99 -5.17 -34.31
N LEU A 215 1.21 -4.10 -34.14
CA LEU A 215 1.43 -3.11 -33.08
C LEU A 215 1.33 -3.73 -31.69
N VAL A 216 0.32 -4.58 -31.46
CA VAL A 216 0.15 -5.27 -30.17
C VAL A 216 1.26 -6.30 -29.95
N LEU A 217 1.65 -7.04 -30.98
CA LEU A 217 2.74 -8.02 -30.90
C LEU A 217 4.08 -7.35 -30.55
N HIS A 218 4.38 -6.20 -31.16
CA HIS A 218 5.55 -5.40 -30.83
C HIS A 218 5.54 -4.97 -29.35
N GLN A 219 4.41 -4.43 -28.87
CA GLN A 219 4.27 -4.04 -27.47
C GLN A 219 4.43 -5.20 -26.49
N LEU A 220 3.86 -6.38 -26.79
CA LEU A 220 3.97 -7.56 -25.93
C LEU A 220 5.43 -8.01 -25.74
N ARG A 221 6.25 -7.90 -26.80
CA ARG A 221 7.68 -8.22 -26.77
C ARG A 221 8.47 -7.16 -26.01
N CYS A 222 8.31 -5.88 -26.35
CA CYS A 222 9.05 -4.79 -25.72
C CYS A 222 8.74 -4.62 -24.23
N ASN A 223 7.48 -4.78 -23.83
CA ASN A 223 7.08 -4.64 -22.43
C ASN A 223 7.49 -5.84 -21.55
N GLY A 224 8.03 -6.91 -22.15
CA GLY A 224 8.41 -8.15 -21.44
C GLY A 224 7.21 -8.95 -20.91
N VAL A 225 6.03 -8.81 -21.54
CA VAL A 225 4.79 -9.46 -21.07
C VAL A 225 4.88 -10.97 -21.25
N LEU A 226 5.44 -11.44 -22.36
CA LEU A 226 5.60 -12.87 -22.63
C LEU A 226 6.54 -13.53 -21.61
N GLU A 227 7.64 -12.85 -21.28
CA GLU A 227 8.61 -13.26 -20.28
C GLU A 227 7.99 -13.27 -18.88
N GLY A 228 7.23 -12.23 -18.53
CA GLY A 228 6.43 -12.17 -17.31
C GLY A 228 5.47 -13.34 -17.16
N ILE A 229 4.70 -13.66 -18.20
CA ILE A 229 3.78 -14.80 -18.18
C ILE A 229 4.54 -16.13 -18.03
N ARG A 230 5.69 -16.30 -18.72
CA ARG A 230 6.50 -17.52 -18.59
C ARG A 230 6.97 -17.71 -17.14
N ILE A 231 7.38 -16.64 -16.46
CA ILE A 231 7.79 -16.72 -15.04
C ILE A 231 6.61 -16.98 -14.14
N CYS A 232 5.50 -16.26 -14.27
CA CYS A 232 4.32 -16.51 -13.43
C CYS A 232 3.77 -17.93 -13.60
N ARG A 233 3.94 -18.54 -14.78
CA ARG A 233 3.52 -19.92 -15.05
C ARG A 233 4.48 -20.97 -14.49
N LYS A 234 5.79 -20.72 -14.57
CA LYS A 234 6.82 -21.66 -14.06
C LYS A 234 7.04 -21.50 -12.55
N GLY A 235 7.00 -20.27 -12.06
CA GLY A 235 7.23 -19.87 -10.69
C GLY A 235 6.00 -20.02 -9.80
N PHE A 236 6.12 -19.48 -8.59
CA PHE A 236 5.16 -19.60 -7.51
C PHE A 236 4.85 -18.21 -6.93
N PRO A 237 3.96 -17.44 -7.57
CA PRO A 237 3.76 -16.02 -7.27
C PRO A 237 3.11 -15.76 -5.90
N SER A 238 2.45 -16.75 -5.31
CA SER A 238 1.78 -16.61 -4.01
C SER A 238 2.60 -17.30 -2.92
N ARG A 239 2.84 -16.61 -1.80
CA ARG A 239 3.64 -17.15 -0.68
C ARG A 239 3.03 -16.79 0.67
N ILE A 240 3.07 -17.75 1.60
CA ILE A 240 2.54 -17.58 2.96
C ILE A 240 3.55 -18.14 3.97
N VAL A 241 3.73 -17.44 5.09
CA VAL A 241 4.57 -17.90 6.21
C VAL A 241 3.92 -19.13 6.87
N TYR A 242 4.72 -20.11 7.28
CA TYR A 242 4.19 -21.37 7.83
C TYR A 242 3.25 -21.18 9.04
N ALA A 243 3.53 -20.21 9.92
CA ALA A 243 2.69 -19.92 11.07
C ALA A 243 1.28 -19.48 10.65
N ASP A 244 1.21 -18.55 9.71
CA ASP A 244 -0.06 -18.04 9.15
C ASP A 244 -0.79 -19.12 8.38
N PHE A 245 -0.07 -19.91 7.57
CA PHE A 245 -0.66 -21.02 6.82
C PHE A 245 -1.31 -22.05 7.76
N LYS A 246 -0.57 -22.48 8.79
CA LYS A 246 -1.07 -23.40 9.83
C LYS A 246 -2.31 -22.82 10.51
N GLN A 247 -2.27 -21.58 10.96
CA GLN A 247 -3.40 -20.96 11.67
C GLN A 247 -4.62 -20.81 10.77
N ARG A 248 -4.42 -20.38 9.52
CA ARG A 248 -5.51 -20.06 8.57
C ARG A 248 -6.22 -21.31 8.06
N TYR A 249 -5.47 -22.36 7.73
CA TYR A 249 -6.00 -23.56 7.07
C TYR A 249 -6.21 -24.75 8.01
N LYS A 250 -5.88 -24.67 9.31
CA LYS A 250 -6.19 -25.73 10.29
C LYS A 250 -7.67 -26.17 10.25
N VAL A 251 -8.58 -25.25 9.93
CA VAL A 251 -10.02 -25.52 9.82
C VAL A 251 -10.39 -26.51 8.71
N LEU A 252 -9.57 -26.62 7.65
CA LEU A 252 -9.80 -27.54 6.55
C LEU A 252 -9.74 -29.00 7.00
N ASN A 253 -8.75 -29.33 7.84
CA ASN A 253 -8.58 -30.66 8.40
C ASN A 253 -7.96 -30.60 9.80
N ALA A 254 -8.82 -30.52 10.82
CA ALA A 254 -8.38 -30.49 12.21
C ALA A 254 -7.69 -31.80 12.65
N SER A 255 -8.04 -32.94 12.04
CA SER A 255 -7.46 -34.25 12.37
C SER A 255 -6.00 -34.39 11.92
N ALA A 256 -5.57 -33.63 10.91
CA ALA A 256 -4.19 -33.65 10.43
C ALA A 256 -3.20 -33.04 11.43
N ILE A 257 -3.67 -32.19 12.35
CA ILE A 257 -2.86 -31.50 13.36
C ILE A 257 -3.43 -31.80 14.76
N PRO A 258 -2.94 -32.88 15.43
CA PRO A 258 -3.38 -33.24 16.77
C PRO A 258 -3.31 -32.08 17.77
N GLU A 259 -4.37 -31.89 18.55
CA GLU A 259 -4.41 -30.84 19.58
C GLU A 259 -3.54 -31.22 20.78
N GLY A 260 -2.73 -30.27 21.27
CA GLY A 260 -1.89 -30.45 22.46
C GLY A 260 -0.45 -30.93 22.19
N GLN A 261 -0.09 -31.31 20.96
CA GLN A 261 1.30 -31.58 20.59
C GLN A 261 1.91 -30.38 19.87
N PHE A 262 3.08 -29.92 20.35
CA PHE A 262 3.87 -28.92 19.63
C PHE A 262 4.42 -29.55 18.35
N ILE A 263 3.76 -29.27 17.24
CA ILE A 263 4.24 -29.62 15.90
C ILE A 263 4.80 -28.36 15.27
N ASP A 264 6.05 -28.46 14.82
CA ASP A 264 6.72 -27.45 14.02
C ASP A 264 5.82 -26.96 12.86
N SER A 265 5.79 -25.65 12.63
CA SER A 265 4.85 -25.02 11.70
C SER A 265 5.07 -25.51 10.27
N LYS A 266 6.31 -25.81 9.88
CA LYS A 266 6.62 -26.40 8.57
C LYS A 266 6.04 -27.81 8.44
N LYS A 267 6.36 -28.71 9.38
CA LYS A 267 5.82 -30.08 9.39
C LYS A 267 4.29 -30.13 9.48
N ALA A 268 3.68 -29.21 10.22
CA ALA A 268 2.23 -29.08 10.30
C ALA A 268 1.63 -28.68 8.96
N SER A 269 2.27 -27.74 8.24
CA SER A 269 1.85 -27.30 6.90
C SER A 269 2.02 -28.42 5.87
N GLU A 270 3.11 -29.20 5.94
CA GLU A 270 3.35 -30.37 5.10
C GLU A 270 2.28 -31.45 5.29
N LYS A 271 1.96 -31.81 6.54
CA LYS A 271 0.89 -32.76 6.86
C LYS A 271 -0.49 -32.26 6.43
N LEU A 272 -0.77 -30.97 6.64
CA LEU A 272 -2.05 -30.39 6.27
C LEU A 272 -2.24 -30.42 4.75
N LEU A 273 -1.26 -29.93 3.97
CA LEU A 273 -1.31 -29.99 2.51
C LEU A 273 -1.32 -31.42 1.98
N GLY A 274 -0.59 -32.34 2.62
CA GLY A 274 -0.62 -33.76 2.26
C GLY A 274 -1.94 -34.47 2.58
N SER A 275 -2.77 -33.90 3.46
CA SER A 275 -4.09 -34.44 3.82
C SER A 275 -5.22 -33.92 2.94
N ILE A 276 -4.96 -32.84 2.19
CA ILE A 276 -5.93 -32.23 1.27
C ILE A 276 -5.59 -32.77 -0.13
N ASP A 277 -6.63 -33.16 -0.88
CA ASP A 277 -6.47 -33.65 -2.25
C ASP A 277 -6.14 -32.50 -3.21
N VAL A 278 -4.86 -32.08 -3.23
CA VAL A 278 -4.33 -31.04 -4.11
C VAL A 278 -3.11 -31.56 -4.87
N ASP A 279 -2.93 -31.05 -6.07
CA ASP A 279 -1.77 -31.38 -6.90
C ASP A 279 -0.46 -30.89 -6.24
N HIS A 280 0.37 -31.84 -5.80
CA HIS A 280 1.66 -31.58 -5.14
C HIS A 280 2.69 -30.88 -6.04
N THR A 281 2.45 -30.75 -7.35
CA THR A 281 3.31 -29.96 -8.25
C THR A 281 3.00 -28.46 -8.25
N GLN A 282 1.86 -28.08 -7.66
CA GLN A 282 1.38 -26.70 -7.63
C GLN A 282 1.86 -25.90 -6.42
N TYR A 283 2.60 -26.51 -5.51
CA TYR A 283 3.22 -25.82 -4.38
C TYR A 283 4.65 -26.31 -4.14
N LYS A 284 5.45 -25.49 -3.45
CA LYS A 284 6.80 -25.82 -2.99
C LYS A 284 7.04 -25.30 -1.58
N PHE A 285 7.84 -26.04 -0.82
CA PHE A 285 8.22 -25.70 0.54
C PHE A 285 9.58 -24.99 0.54
N GLY A 286 9.59 -23.75 1.02
CA GLY A 286 10.82 -23.02 1.34
C GLY A 286 11.32 -23.31 2.76
N HIS A 287 12.31 -22.54 3.20
CA HIS A 287 12.82 -22.58 4.57
C HIS A 287 11.82 -22.02 5.58
N THR A 288 11.18 -20.88 5.28
CA THR A 288 10.28 -20.17 6.19
C THR A 288 8.84 -20.03 5.66
N LYS A 289 8.65 -20.19 4.35
CA LYS A 289 7.38 -19.98 3.66
C LYS A 289 7.00 -21.17 2.78
N VAL A 290 5.71 -21.30 2.52
CA VAL A 290 5.16 -22.16 1.46
C VAL A 290 4.77 -21.30 0.27
N PHE A 291 5.08 -21.81 -0.92
CA PHE A 291 4.93 -21.15 -2.22
C PHE A 291 3.89 -21.88 -3.06
N PHE A 292 3.01 -21.14 -3.74
CA PHE A 292 1.90 -21.66 -4.51
C PHE A 292 1.90 -21.10 -5.93
N LYS A 293 1.53 -21.94 -6.89
CA LYS A 293 1.17 -21.50 -8.24
C LYS A 293 -0.12 -20.68 -8.21
N ALA A 294 -0.31 -19.85 -9.23
CA ALA A 294 -1.54 -19.10 -9.40
C ALA A 294 -2.76 -20.04 -9.44
N GLY A 295 -3.82 -19.69 -8.70
CA GLY A 295 -5.07 -20.46 -8.61
C GLY A 295 -5.16 -21.38 -7.39
N LEU A 296 -4.10 -22.12 -7.03
CA LEU A 296 -4.16 -23.09 -5.92
C LEU A 296 -4.52 -22.42 -4.59
N LEU A 297 -3.97 -21.24 -4.31
CA LEU A 297 -4.30 -20.50 -3.10
C LEU A 297 -5.78 -20.09 -3.06
N GLY A 298 -6.36 -19.73 -4.20
CA GLY A 298 -7.78 -19.41 -4.32
C GLY A 298 -8.66 -20.63 -4.03
N LEU A 299 -8.28 -21.81 -4.53
CA LEU A 299 -8.96 -23.06 -4.23
C LEU A 299 -8.94 -23.38 -2.73
N LEU A 300 -7.79 -23.18 -2.06
CA LEU A 300 -7.69 -23.38 -0.60
C LEU A 300 -8.56 -22.40 0.19
N GLU A 301 -8.70 -21.15 -0.27
CA GLU A 301 -9.64 -20.19 0.33
C GLU A 301 -11.10 -20.59 0.11
N GLU A 302 -11.47 -21.04 -1.09
CA GLU A 302 -12.83 -21.49 -1.38
C GLU A 302 -13.24 -22.69 -0.50
N MET A 303 -12.37 -23.71 -0.41
CA MET A 303 -12.59 -24.86 0.48
C MET A 303 -12.73 -24.43 1.95
N ARG A 304 -12.01 -23.38 2.34
CA ARG A 304 -12.02 -22.84 3.72
C ARG A 304 -13.32 -22.10 3.98
N ASP A 305 -13.76 -21.28 3.04
CA ASP A 305 -15.01 -20.52 3.14
C ASP A 305 -16.22 -21.45 3.24
N ASP A 306 -16.24 -22.54 2.48
CA ASP A 306 -17.28 -23.57 2.58
C ASP A 306 -17.35 -24.20 3.98
N LYS A 307 -16.18 -24.53 4.57
CA LYS A 307 -16.11 -25.07 5.93
C LYS A 307 -16.53 -24.04 6.97
N LEU A 308 -16.08 -22.80 6.84
CA LEU A 308 -16.47 -21.71 7.74
C LEU A 308 -17.96 -21.43 7.68
N ALA A 309 -18.56 -21.41 6.48
CA ALA A 309 -20.01 -21.23 6.30
C ALA A 309 -20.82 -22.30 7.05
N GLN A 310 -20.40 -23.57 6.99
CA GLN A 310 -21.03 -24.65 7.74
C GLN A 310 -20.92 -24.47 9.25
N LEU A 311 -19.73 -24.11 9.75
CA LEU A 311 -19.48 -23.90 11.18
C LEU A 311 -20.24 -22.69 11.72
N ILE A 312 -20.20 -21.57 11.02
CA ILE A 312 -20.90 -20.33 11.39
C ILE A 312 -22.40 -20.58 11.41
N THR A 313 -22.94 -21.31 10.44
CA THR A 313 -24.38 -21.65 10.40
C THR A 313 -24.80 -22.46 11.63
N ARG A 314 -23.98 -23.42 12.07
CA ARG A 314 -24.24 -24.18 13.31
C ARG A 314 -24.22 -23.29 14.55
N THR A 315 -23.23 -22.41 14.66
CA THR A 315 -23.14 -21.44 15.77
C THR A 315 -24.34 -20.49 15.77
N GLN A 316 -24.70 -19.94 14.62
CA GLN A 316 -25.87 -19.08 14.47
C GLN A 316 -27.16 -19.81 14.87
N ALA A 317 -27.33 -21.08 14.48
CA ALA A 317 -28.48 -21.89 14.88
C ALA A 317 -28.54 -22.08 16.40
N MET A 318 -27.40 -22.33 17.06
CA MET A 318 -27.32 -22.44 18.53
C MET A 318 -27.69 -21.12 19.23
N CYS A 319 -27.15 -19.99 18.76
CA CYS A 319 -27.46 -18.67 19.31
C CYS A 319 -28.94 -18.31 19.12
N ARG A 320 -29.49 -18.50 17.92
CA ARG A 320 -30.92 -18.26 17.63
C ARG A 320 -31.82 -19.17 18.47
N GLY A 321 -31.44 -20.44 18.63
CA GLY A 321 -32.16 -21.40 19.48
C GLY A 321 -32.14 -20.99 20.96
N PHE A 322 -31.00 -20.51 21.47
CA PHE A 322 -30.90 -19.99 22.84
C PHE A 322 -31.79 -18.76 23.05
N LEU A 323 -31.72 -17.78 22.15
CA LEU A 323 -32.54 -16.56 22.21
C LEU A 323 -34.04 -16.88 22.17
N ALA A 324 -34.45 -17.77 21.26
CA ALA A 324 -35.85 -18.18 21.14
C ALA A 324 -36.37 -18.88 22.40
N ARG A 325 -35.58 -19.75 23.03
CA ARG A 325 -35.94 -20.40 24.29
C ARG A 325 -35.98 -19.43 25.46
N SER A 326 -35.03 -18.49 25.54
CA SER A 326 -35.01 -17.43 26.55
C SER A 326 -36.26 -16.55 26.46
N GLU A 327 -36.66 -16.16 25.24
CA GLU A 327 -37.88 -15.38 25.04
C GLU A 327 -39.15 -16.20 25.33
N PHE A 328 -39.17 -17.48 24.96
CA PHE A 328 -40.28 -18.38 25.27
C PHE A 328 -40.49 -18.52 26.79
N GLN A 329 -39.41 -18.65 27.56
CA GLN A 329 -39.48 -18.69 29.03
C GLN A 329 -40.12 -17.41 29.60
N LYS A 330 -39.70 -16.24 29.13
CA LYS A 330 -40.33 -14.95 29.52
C LYS A 330 -41.81 -14.90 29.14
N MET A 331 -42.18 -15.44 27.98
CA MET A 331 -43.59 -15.51 27.56
C MET A 331 -44.41 -16.44 28.47
N MET A 332 -43.85 -17.57 28.91
CA MET A 332 -44.48 -18.46 29.88
C MET A 332 -44.65 -17.80 31.24
N GLU A 333 -43.61 -17.14 31.76
CA GLU A 333 -43.67 -16.38 33.03
C GLU A 333 -44.71 -15.26 32.98
N ARG A 334 -44.79 -14.52 31.85
CA ARG A 334 -45.85 -13.52 31.62
C ARG A 334 -47.23 -14.16 31.66
N ARG A 335 -47.40 -15.33 31.02
CA ARG A 335 -48.67 -16.05 30.99
C ARG A 335 -49.12 -16.48 32.40
N GLU A 336 -48.24 -17.02 33.22
CA GLU A 336 -48.55 -17.38 34.61
C GLU A 336 -48.83 -16.15 35.48
N SER A 337 -48.05 -15.07 35.29
CA SER A 337 -48.26 -13.80 35.98
C SER A 337 -49.64 -13.22 35.71
N ILE A 338 -50.16 -13.34 34.48
CA ILE A 338 -51.52 -12.88 34.12
C ILE A 338 -52.57 -13.58 34.99
N PHE A 339 -52.49 -14.91 35.15
CA PHE A 339 -53.44 -15.65 35.99
C PHE A 339 -53.33 -15.23 37.46
N THR A 340 -52.11 -15.09 37.97
CA THR A 340 -51.86 -14.64 39.34
C THR A 340 -52.40 -13.23 39.59
N ILE A 341 -52.19 -12.30 38.67
CA ILE A 341 -52.71 -10.92 38.76
C ILE A 341 -54.25 -10.95 38.73
N GLN A 342 -54.86 -11.66 37.79
CA GLN A 342 -56.32 -11.76 37.69
C GLN A 342 -56.95 -12.31 38.97
N TYR A 343 -56.34 -13.36 39.54
CA TYR A 343 -56.78 -13.94 40.81
C TYR A 343 -56.61 -12.94 41.97
N ASN A 344 -55.43 -12.34 42.12
CA ASN A 344 -55.15 -11.41 43.21
C ASN A 344 -56.01 -10.15 43.15
N VAL A 345 -56.32 -9.61 41.96
CA VAL A 345 -57.23 -8.47 41.81
C VAL A 345 -58.63 -8.84 42.29
N ARG A 346 -59.15 -10.03 41.91
CA ARG A 346 -60.46 -10.50 42.39
C ARG A 346 -60.46 -10.71 43.90
N SER A 347 -59.45 -11.38 44.44
CA SER A 347 -59.29 -11.59 45.89
C SER A 347 -59.15 -10.28 46.67
N PHE A 348 -58.37 -9.33 46.15
CA PHE A 348 -58.22 -8.01 46.74
C PHE A 348 -59.54 -7.24 46.74
N MET A 349 -60.32 -7.29 45.66
CA MET A 349 -61.64 -6.64 45.63
C MET A 349 -62.59 -7.21 46.69
N ASN A 350 -62.46 -8.49 47.07
CA ASN A 350 -63.23 -9.10 48.15
C ASN A 350 -62.74 -8.66 49.54
N VAL A 351 -61.42 -8.55 49.74
CA VAL A 351 -60.82 -8.33 51.07
C VAL A 351 -60.54 -6.84 51.37
N LYS A 352 -60.51 -5.95 50.37
CA LYS A 352 -60.17 -4.52 50.55
C LYS A 352 -61.05 -3.78 51.56
N HIS A 353 -62.29 -4.24 51.75
CA HIS A 353 -63.22 -3.63 52.71
C HIS A 353 -63.26 -4.33 54.06
N TRP A 354 -62.53 -5.45 54.21
CA TRP A 354 -62.45 -6.23 55.44
C TRP A 354 -61.80 -5.41 56.57
N PRO A 355 -62.39 -5.37 57.79
CA PRO A 355 -61.92 -4.50 58.87
C PRO A 355 -60.44 -4.67 59.24
N TRP A 356 -59.94 -5.91 59.29
CA TRP A 356 -58.54 -6.22 59.59
C TRP A 356 -57.57 -5.70 58.52
N MET A 357 -57.95 -5.74 57.24
CA MET A 357 -57.08 -5.25 56.16
C MET A 357 -56.97 -3.71 56.16
N LYS A 358 -58.05 -3.01 56.54
CA LYS A 358 -58.04 -1.55 56.74
C LYS A 358 -57.11 -1.14 57.88
N LEU A 359 -57.04 -1.92 58.95
CA LEU A 359 -56.13 -1.67 60.08
C LEU A 359 -54.66 -1.82 59.62
N TYR A 360 -54.34 -2.89 58.90
CA TYR A 360 -52.98 -3.11 58.38
C TYR A 360 -52.51 -1.98 57.46
N PHE A 361 -53.34 -1.50 56.52
CA PHE A 361 -52.96 -0.38 55.64
C PHE A 361 -52.73 0.94 56.38
N LYS A 362 -53.37 1.16 57.53
CA LYS A 362 -53.10 2.33 58.37
C LYS A 362 -51.79 2.22 59.15
N ILE A 363 -51.40 1.00 59.53
CA ILE A 363 -50.20 0.74 60.35
C ILE A 363 -48.94 0.63 59.49
N LYS A 364 -49.01 0.01 58.29
CA LYS A 364 -47.85 -0.27 57.44
C LYS A 364 -46.99 0.97 57.10
N PRO A 365 -47.55 2.13 56.69
CA PRO A 365 -46.75 3.32 56.38
C PRO A 365 -46.01 3.92 57.59
N LEU A 366 -46.45 3.60 58.81
CA LEU A 366 -45.82 4.04 60.06
C LEU A 366 -44.57 3.22 60.40
N LEU A 367 -44.30 2.14 59.65
CA LEU A 367 -43.15 1.23 59.81
C LEU A 367 -42.01 1.51 58.82
N LYS A 368 -41.97 2.71 58.21
CA LYS A 368 -41.02 3.14 57.16
C LYS A 368 -39.52 3.02 57.49
N SER A 369 -39.14 2.88 58.76
CA SER A 369 -37.73 2.85 59.20
C SER A 369 -36.93 1.67 58.63
N ALA A 370 -37.57 0.50 58.44
CA ALA A 370 -36.90 -0.70 57.96
C ALA A 370 -36.59 -0.67 56.44
N GLU A 371 -37.41 0.04 55.63
CA GLU A 371 -37.15 0.19 54.19
C GLU A 371 -35.98 1.15 53.93
N SER A 372 -35.91 2.26 54.67
CA SER A 372 -34.81 3.24 54.54
C SER A 372 -33.43 2.66 54.89
N GLU A 373 -33.37 1.71 55.81
CA GLU A 373 -32.10 1.06 56.20
C GLU A 373 -31.56 0.16 55.08
N LYS A 374 -32.46 -0.54 54.38
CA LYS A 374 -32.12 -1.38 53.23
C LYS A 374 -31.68 -0.56 52.01
N GLU A 375 -32.33 0.56 51.75
CA GLU A 375 -31.92 1.49 50.69
C GLU A 375 -30.55 2.11 50.98
N MET A 376 -30.28 2.48 52.23
CA MET A 376 -28.98 3.03 52.63
C MET A 376 -27.85 1.99 52.49
N ALA A 377 -28.12 0.72 52.77
CA ALA A 377 -27.16 -0.37 52.55
C ALA A 377 -26.81 -0.53 51.06
N ASN A 378 -27.81 -0.52 50.17
CA ASN A 378 -27.59 -0.61 48.73
C ASN A 378 -26.82 0.60 48.18
N MET A 379 -27.17 1.82 48.60
CA MET A 379 -26.45 3.04 48.19
C MET A 379 -24.99 3.03 48.61
N LYS A 380 -24.67 2.51 49.80
CA LYS A 380 -23.28 2.37 50.25
C LYS A 380 -22.49 1.42 49.36
N GLU A 381 -23.07 0.30 48.97
CA GLU A 381 -22.42 -0.67 48.08
C GLU A 381 -22.17 -0.09 46.68
N GLU A 382 -23.15 0.62 46.10
CA GLU A 382 -23.00 1.27 44.80
C GLU A 382 -21.96 2.39 44.82
N PHE A 383 -21.91 3.17 45.92
CA PHE A 383 -20.94 4.23 46.10
C PHE A 383 -19.50 3.68 46.12
N GLU A 384 -19.24 2.62 46.88
CA GLU A 384 -17.91 2.01 46.96
C GLU A 384 -17.46 1.43 45.60
N LYS A 385 -18.35 0.74 44.88
CA LYS A 385 -18.04 0.24 43.52
C LYS A 385 -17.72 1.38 42.54
N THR A 386 -18.48 2.46 42.60
CA THR A 386 -18.28 3.61 41.70
C THR A 386 -16.96 4.32 41.99
N LYS A 387 -16.63 4.48 43.27
CA LYS A 387 -15.36 5.06 43.73
C LYS A 387 -14.16 4.22 43.29
N GLU A 388 -14.24 2.90 43.41
CA GLU A 388 -13.18 1.99 42.95
C GLU A 388 -12.98 2.06 41.43
N ASN A 389 -14.06 2.09 40.67
CA ASN A 389 -14.00 2.22 39.21
C ASN A 389 -13.40 3.56 38.76
N LEU A 390 -13.74 4.65 39.44
CA LEU A 390 -13.18 5.97 39.18
C LEU A 390 -11.66 5.97 39.41
N ALA A 391 -11.20 5.45 40.55
CA ALA A 391 -9.78 5.37 40.87
C ALA A 391 -8.99 4.52 39.83
N LYS A 392 -9.56 3.39 39.38
CA LYS A 392 -8.98 2.56 38.32
C LYS A 392 -8.90 3.30 36.99
N ALA A 393 -9.93 4.06 36.63
CA ALA A 393 -9.96 4.83 35.39
C ALA A 393 -8.92 5.96 35.40
N GLU A 394 -8.82 6.72 36.49
CA GLU A 394 -7.83 7.80 36.65
C GLU A 394 -6.40 7.28 36.58
N ALA A 395 -6.11 6.14 37.24
CA ALA A 395 -4.79 5.50 37.16
C ALA A 395 -4.44 5.10 35.71
N LYS A 396 -5.41 4.56 34.97
CA LYS A 396 -5.20 4.15 33.57
C LYS A 396 -5.02 5.35 32.64
N VAL A 397 -5.72 6.45 32.86
CA VAL A 397 -5.53 7.70 32.09
C VAL A 397 -4.11 8.21 32.28
N LYS A 398 -3.64 8.29 33.53
CA LYS A 398 -2.28 8.75 33.82
C LYS A 398 -1.20 7.88 33.17
N GLU A 399 -1.36 6.56 33.21
CA GLU A 399 -0.44 5.62 32.54
C GLU A 399 -0.39 5.85 31.02
N LEU A 400 -1.54 6.14 30.39
CA LEU A 400 -1.61 6.40 28.95
C LEU A 400 -1.04 7.76 28.56
N GLU A 401 -1.22 8.79 29.39
CA GLU A 401 -0.62 10.11 29.20
C GLU A 401 0.91 10.05 29.25
N GLU A 402 1.47 9.34 30.23
CA GLU A 402 2.92 9.13 30.35
C GLU A 402 3.49 8.42 29.11
N LYS A 403 2.80 7.38 28.61
CA LYS A 403 3.16 6.69 27.37
C LYS A 403 3.07 7.61 26.14
N MET A 404 2.06 8.47 26.07
CA MET A 404 1.87 9.39 24.95
C MET A 404 2.99 10.44 24.88
N VAL A 405 3.43 10.96 26.04
CA VAL A 405 4.56 11.89 26.10
C VAL A 405 5.85 11.23 25.59
N SER A 406 6.14 10.00 26.01
CA SER A 406 7.30 9.24 25.52
C SER A 406 7.27 9.08 24.00
N LEU A 407 6.14 8.68 23.44
CA LEU A 407 5.99 8.49 21.98
C LEU A 407 6.13 9.80 21.19
N MET A 408 5.63 10.92 21.74
CA MET A 408 5.79 12.23 21.12
C MET A 408 7.26 12.69 21.14
N GLN A 409 7.98 12.38 22.21
CA GLN A 409 9.41 12.67 22.30
C GLN A 409 10.21 11.84 21.29
N GLU A 410 9.97 10.53 21.22
CA GLU A 410 10.61 9.65 20.21
C GLU A 410 10.34 10.14 18.78
N LYS A 411 9.10 10.56 18.48
CA LYS A 411 8.76 11.12 17.18
C LYS A 411 9.58 12.38 16.86
N ASN A 412 9.70 13.30 17.82
CA ASN A 412 10.44 14.54 17.64
C ASN A 412 11.95 14.29 17.48
N ASP A 413 12.50 13.37 18.27
CA ASP A 413 13.92 12.99 18.19
C ASP A 413 14.25 12.35 16.84
N LEU A 414 13.40 11.45 16.34
CA LEU A 414 13.53 10.89 15.00
C LEU A 414 13.43 11.97 13.91
N GLN A 415 12.52 12.94 14.06
CA GLN A 415 12.40 14.04 13.11
C GLN A 415 13.66 14.92 13.09
N LEU A 416 14.26 15.20 14.25
CA LEU A 416 15.52 15.94 14.34
C LEU A 416 16.68 15.17 13.71
N GLN A 417 16.76 13.85 13.89
CA GLN A 417 17.77 13.01 13.25
C GLN A 417 17.62 12.95 11.72
N VAL A 418 16.40 13.03 11.19
CA VAL A 418 16.15 13.08 9.74
C VAL A 418 16.51 14.45 9.15
N GLN A 419 16.44 15.52 9.94
CA GLN A 419 16.79 16.88 9.52
C GLN A 419 18.30 17.17 9.59
N ALA A 420 19.03 16.53 10.51
CA ALA A 420 20.49 16.59 10.65
C ALA A 420 21.20 15.84 9.51
#